data_AF-A0A1H4RSB0-F1
#
_entry.id   AF-A0A1H4RSB0-F1
#
_cell.length_a   1.000
_cell.length_b   1.000
_cell.length_c   1.000
_cell.angle_alpha   90.00
_cell.angle_beta   90.00
_cell.angle_gamma   90.00
#
_symmetry.space_group_name_H-M   'P 1'
#
loop_
_entity.id
_entity.type
_entity.pdbx_description
1 polymer ?
#
loop_
_entity_poly.entity_id
_entity_poly.type
_entity_poly.pdbx_seq_one_letter_code
_entity_poly.pdbx_strand_id
1 'polypeptide(L)'
;MSTNTAENLTKRLPSQRRSLRRRGRRDAGYTLLELLVVMGILAVLTAVATPQLMGYFGKAKTQSAQLQIENIGTALELYYMENGSYPSASVGLKALVEATPEAPRWNGPYLKKAKNLLDPWGRPYQYNYPGSNGEYEVYSLGPTGKSTTASAAPSSFRSSGS
;
A
#
# COMPACT_ATOMS: atom_id res chain seq x y z
N MET A 1 103.06 -27.02 2.24
CA MET A 1 103.00 -27.91 1.05
C MET A 1 102.09 -29.09 1.38
N SER A 2 101.24 -29.47 0.42
CA SER A 2 100.36 -30.66 0.37
C SER A 2 99.09 -30.60 1.24
N THR A 3 97.98 -30.03 0.73
CA THR A 3 96.90 -30.68 -0.06
C THR A 3 96.13 -31.74 0.71
N ASN A 4 94.90 -31.41 1.12
CA ASN A 4 93.87 -32.43 1.32
C ASN A 4 92.78 -32.21 0.27
N THR A 5 92.78 -33.17 -0.65
CA THR A 5 91.87 -33.35 -1.77
C THR A 5 90.60 -34.02 -1.26
N ALA A 6 89.49 -33.51 -1.77
CA ALA A 6 88.11 -34.01 -1.74
C ALA A 6 87.84 -35.39 -1.10
N GLU A 7 86.94 -35.39 -0.12
CA GLU A 7 85.81 -36.33 -0.06
C GLU A 7 84.85 -35.89 1.06
N ASN A 8 83.69 -35.37 0.70
CA ASN A 8 82.44 -35.72 1.39
C ASN A 8 81.23 -35.21 0.60
N LEU A 9 80.71 -36.14 -0.18
CA LEU A 9 79.39 -36.09 -0.78
C LEU A 9 78.30 -36.10 0.30
N THR A 10 77.24 -35.33 0.04
CA THR A 10 75.89 -35.54 0.57
C THR A 10 75.70 -35.47 2.09
N LYS A 11 75.55 -34.25 2.62
CA LYS A 11 74.73 -34.06 3.82
C LYS A 11 73.51 -33.19 3.48
N ARG A 12 72.46 -33.88 3.04
CA ARG A 12 71.09 -33.36 2.99
C ARG A 12 70.78 -32.71 4.33
N LEU A 13 70.38 -31.45 4.35
CA LEU A 13 69.76 -30.84 5.52
C LEU A 13 68.45 -30.14 5.13
N PRO A 14 67.45 -30.26 6.01
CA PRO A 14 66.05 -30.31 5.63
C PRO A 14 65.44 -28.94 5.32
N SER A 15 64.44 -28.97 4.44
CA SER A 15 63.47 -27.91 4.22
C SER A 15 62.80 -27.51 5.54
N GLN A 16 63.24 -26.41 6.14
CA GLN A 16 62.52 -25.76 7.24
C GLN A 16 61.24 -25.13 6.69
N ARG A 17 60.16 -25.91 6.64
CA ARG A 17 58.80 -25.37 6.58
C ARG A 17 58.52 -24.69 7.92
N ARG A 18 58.75 -23.37 7.99
CA ARG A 18 58.19 -22.53 9.05
C ARG A 18 56.67 -22.57 8.95
N SER A 19 56.04 -23.44 9.73
CA SER A 19 54.61 -23.38 9.97
C SER A 19 54.31 -22.10 10.75
N LEU A 20 53.85 -21.07 10.05
CA LEU A 20 53.24 -19.90 10.67
C LEU A 20 52.00 -20.38 11.40
N ARG A 21 52.10 -20.52 12.73
CA ARG A 21 50.96 -20.70 13.62
C ARG A 21 50.02 -19.51 13.39
N ARG A 22 48.96 -19.70 12.59
CA ARG A 22 47.80 -18.81 12.59
C ARG A 22 47.27 -18.78 14.01
N ARG A 23 47.50 -17.67 14.71
CA ARG A 23 46.84 -17.37 15.97
C ARG A 23 45.35 -17.31 15.62
N GLY A 24 44.60 -18.33 16.02
CA GLY A 24 43.16 -18.41 15.78
C GLY A 24 42.52 -17.10 16.22
N ARG A 25 41.81 -16.44 15.30
CA ARG A 25 40.89 -15.37 15.65
C ARG A 25 39.94 -15.97 16.68
N ARG A 26 39.92 -15.39 17.87
CA ARG A 26 38.86 -15.70 18.84
C ARG A 26 37.61 -15.08 18.24
N ASP A 27 36.80 -15.90 17.60
CA ASP A 27 35.45 -15.49 17.24
C ASP A 27 34.72 -15.25 18.57
N ALA A 28 34.65 -13.98 18.97
CA ALA A 28 33.86 -13.56 20.10
C ALA A 28 32.40 -13.67 19.67
N GLY A 29 31.77 -14.80 20.00
CA GLY A 29 30.33 -14.97 19.82
C GLY A 29 29.58 -13.96 20.68
N TYR A 30 28.48 -13.45 20.15
CA TYR A 30 27.55 -12.60 20.90
C TYR A 30 27.05 -13.34 22.14
N THR A 31 26.99 -12.63 23.26
CA THR A 31 26.44 -13.20 24.50
C THR A 31 24.91 -13.26 24.42
N LEU A 32 24.29 -14.22 25.08
CA LEU A 32 22.81 -14.32 25.14
C LEU A 32 22.17 -13.04 25.70
N LEU A 33 22.85 -12.39 26.64
CA LEU A 33 22.40 -11.15 27.25
C LEU A 33 22.28 -10.01 26.22
N GLU A 34 23.21 -9.94 25.26
CA GLU A 34 23.23 -8.90 24.24
C GLU A 34 22.02 -9.01 23.29
N LEU A 35 21.69 -10.24 22.86
CA LEU A 35 20.47 -10.50 22.10
C LEU A 35 19.20 -10.26 22.93
N LEU A 36 19.21 -10.57 24.22
CA LEU A 36 18.07 -10.31 25.12
C LEU A 36 17.77 -8.82 25.23
N VAL A 37 18.80 -7.99 25.47
CA VAL A 37 18.64 -6.53 25.57
C VAL A 37 18.14 -5.95 24.24
N VAL A 38 18.67 -6.38 23.10
CA VAL A 38 18.20 -5.92 21.78
C VAL A 38 16.73 -6.26 21.56
N MET A 39 16.32 -7.50 21.82
CA MET A 39 14.92 -7.90 21.69
C MET A 39 14.00 -7.15 22.66
N GLY A 40 14.48 -6.87 23.88
CA GLY A 40 13.77 -6.05 24.85
C GLY A 40 13.53 -4.62 24.34
N ILE A 41 14.56 -3.97 23.80
CA ILE A 41 14.43 -2.63 23.22
C ILE A 41 13.50 -2.66 22.00
N LEU A 42 13.62 -3.65 21.10
CA LEU A 42 12.72 -3.79 19.94
C LEU A 42 11.26 -4.01 20.36
N ALA A 43 11.00 -4.79 21.40
CA ALA A 43 9.65 -4.99 21.93
C ALA A 43 9.03 -3.68 22.44
N VAL A 44 9.81 -2.85 23.15
CA VAL A 44 9.33 -1.54 23.62
C VAL A 44 9.08 -0.59 22.45
N LEU A 45 10.01 -0.51 21.48
CA LEU A 45 9.85 0.36 20.32
C LEU A 45 8.62 0.00 19.47
N THR A 46 8.41 -1.29 19.21
CA THR A 46 7.26 -1.77 18.44
C THR A 46 5.94 -1.52 19.17
N ALA A 47 5.90 -1.68 20.49
CA ALA A 47 4.71 -1.38 21.31
C ALA A 47 4.28 0.09 21.20
N VAL A 48 5.24 1.04 21.19
CA VAL A 48 4.94 2.48 21.09
C VAL A 48 4.62 2.90 19.65
N ALA A 49 5.28 2.34 18.65
CA ALA A 49 5.11 2.75 17.25
C ALA A 49 3.78 2.29 16.61
N THR A 50 3.26 1.12 17.01
CA THR A 50 2.06 0.49 16.41
C THR A 50 0.78 1.35 16.43
N PRO A 51 0.36 1.95 17.56
CA PRO A 51 -0.90 2.71 17.60
C PRO A 51 -0.89 3.97 16.72
N GLN A 52 0.25 4.65 16.60
CA GLN A 52 0.38 5.83 15.74
C GLN A 52 0.16 5.47 14.27
N LEU A 53 0.74 4.35 13.82
CA LEU A 53 0.64 3.89 12.45
C LEU A 53 -0.82 3.57 12.04
N MET A 54 -1.60 2.98 12.95
CA MET A 54 -3.03 2.72 12.72
C MET A 54 -3.85 4.00 12.51
N GLY A 55 -3.55 5.06 13.27
CA GLY A 55 -4.19 6.37 13.10
C GLY A 55 -3.89 7.01 11.74
N TYR A 56 -2.64 6.91 11.27
CA TYR A 56 -2.26 7.40 9.94
C TYR A 56 -2.94 6.62 8.80
N PHE A 57 -2.97 5.29 8.89
CA PHE A 57 -3.69 4.47 7.91
C PHE A 57 -5.18 4.77 7.87
N GLY A 58 -5.81 5.02 9.04
CA GLY A 58 -7.20 5.44 9.11
C GLY A 58 -7.48 6.72 8.30
N LYS A 59 -6.67 7.77 8.53
CA LYS A 59 -6.79 9.07 7.82
C LYS A 59 -6.54 8.95 6.33
N ALA A 60 -5.51 8.18 5.93
CA ALA A 60 -5.20 7.95 4.52
C ALA A 60 -6.35 7.22 3.81
N LYS A 61 -7.00 6.26 4.48
CA LYS A 61 -8.18 5.57 3.96
C LYS A 61 -9.37 6.51 3.78
N THR A 62 -9.71 7.34 4.77
CA THR A 62 -10.81 8.31 4.61
C THR A 62 -10.54 9.31 3.48
N GLN A 63 -9.33 9.84 3.38
CA GLN A 63 -8.97 10.75 2.28
C GLN A 63 -9.04 10.06 0.91
N SER A 64 -8.52 8.84 0.81
CA SER A 64 -8.66 8.03 -0.41
C SER A 64 -10.12 7.78 -0.76
N ALA A 65 -10.98 7.55 0.24
CA ALA A 65 -12.39 7.32 0.01
C ALA A 65 -13.09 8.56 -0.56
N GLN A 66 -12.74 9.75 -0.06
CA GLN A 66 -13.25 11.03 -0.54
C GLN A 66 -12.85 11.30 -1.99
N LEU A 67 -11.57 11.13 -2.32
CA LEU A 67 -11.08 11.28 -3.70
C LEU A 67 -11.77 10.30 -4.67
N GLN A 68 -12.04 9.07 -4.22
CA GLN A 68 -12.75 8.10 -5.03
C GLN A 68 -14.22 8.49 -5.26
N ILE A 69 -14.91 9.05 -4.26
CA ILE A 69 -16.28 9.57 -4.41
C ILE A 69 -16.30 10.71 -5.43
N GLU A 70 -15.35 11.65 -5.36
CA GLU A 70 -15.23 12.75 -6.33
C GLU A 70 -15.05 12.21 -7.76
N ASN A 71 -14.15 11.23 -7.94
CA ASN A 71 -13.94 10.59 -9.24
C ASN A 71 -15.20 9.85 -9.75
N ILE A 72 -15.97 9.22 -8.86
CA ILE A 72 -17.25 8.59 -9.20
C ILE A 72 -18.27 9.65 -9.62
N GLY A 73 -18.33 10.79 -8.91
CA GLY A 73 -19.20 11.92 -9.26
C GLY A 73 -18.92 12.46 -10.66
N THR A 74 -17.65 12.71 -10.99
CA THR A 74 -17.25 13.12 -12.35
C THR A 74 -17.64 12.08 -13.40
N ALA A 75 -17.50 10.78 -13.10
CA ALA A 75 -17.93 9.72 -14.01
C ALA A 75 -19.46 9.68 -14.21
N LEU A 76 -20.23 9.94 -13.15
CA LEU A 76 -21.69 10.07 -13.23
C LEU A 76 -22.12 11.27 -14.07
N GLU A 77 -21.44 12.41 -13.92
CA GLU A 77 -21.68 13.60 -14.74
C GLU A 77 -21.42 13.33 -16.22
N LEU A 78 -20.31 12.67 -16.55
CA LEU A 78 -20.02 12.25 -17.93
C LEU A 78 -21.09 11.28 -18.47
N TYR A 79 -21.50 10.30 -17.66
CA TYR A 79 -22.59 9.39 -18.02
C TYR A 79 -23.88 10.15 -18.33
N TYR A 80 -24.23 11.15 -17.50
CA TYR A 80 -25.40 12.00 -17.69
C TYR A 80 -25.31 12.83 -18.97
N MET A 81 -24.14 13.41 -19.27
CA MET A 81 -23.94 14.20 -20.50
C MET A 81 -24.17 13.37 -21.76
N GLU A 82 -23.86 12.07 -21.75
CA GLU A 82 -24.01 11.21 -22.92
C GLU A 82 -25.38 10.53 -23.02
N ASN A 83 -25.93 10.07 -21.89
CA ASN A 83 -27.16 9.28 -21.86
C ASN A 83 -28.41 10.13 -21.49
N GLY A 84 -28.21 11.33 -20.95
CA GLY A 84 -29.30 12.26 -20.58
C GLY A 84 -29.96 11.97 -19.23
N SER A 85 -29.51 10.94 -18.52
CA SER A 85 -29.99 10.57 -17.19
C SER A 85 -28.87 9.92 -16.38
N TYR A 86 -29.01 9.88 -15.06
CA TYR A 86 -28.14 9.07 -14.21
C TYR A 86 -28.58 7.60 -14.23
N PRO A 87 -27.68 6.63 -13.92
CA PRO A 87 -28.04 5.22 -13.83
C PRO A 87 -29.19 4.98 -12.83
N SER A 88 -30.09 4.05 -13.11
CA SER A 88 -31.12 3.70 -12.13
C SER A 88 -30.51 3.03 -10.90
N ALA A 89 -31.22 3.02 -9.77
CA ALA A 89 -30.78 2.29 -8.57
C ALA A 89 -30.59 0.77 -8.83
N SER A 90 -31.26 0.20 -9.83
CA SER A 90 -31.17 -1.22 -10.17
C SER A 90 -29.85 -1.58 -10.85
N VAL A 91 -29.32 -0.68 -11.69
CA VAL A 91 -28.05 -0.83 -12.38
C VAL A 91 -26.90 -0.27 -11.53
N GLY A 92 -27.12 0.92 -10.97
CA GLY A 92 -26.21 1.63 -10.08
C GLY A 92 -24.87 1.96 -10.72
N LEU A 93 -23.82 2.00 -9.90
CA LEU A 93 -22.48 2.41 -10.34
C LEU A 93 -21.82 1.45 -11.34
N LYS A 94 -22.39 0.28 -11.61
CA LYS A 94 -21.87 -0.65 -12.62
C LYS A 94 -21.92 -0.05 -14.02
N ALA A 95 -22.94 0.78 -14.32
CA ALA A 95 -23.06 1.51 -15.58
C ALA A 95 -21.82 2.38 -15.91
N LEU A 96 -21.03 2.75 -14.90
CA LEU A 96 -19.80 3.53 -15.08
C LEU A 96 -18.64 2.72 -15.66
N VAL A 97 -18.71 1.39 -15.59
CA VAL A 97 -17.61 0.49 -15.97
C VAL A 97 -17.99 -0.41 -17.14
N GLU A 98 -19.27 -0.77 -17.27
CA GLU A 98 -19.79 -1.62 -18.33
C GLU A 98 -21.02 -1.00 -19.00
N ALA A 99 -21.22 -1.33 -20.27
CA ALA A 99 -22.40 -0.91 -21.02
C ALA A 99 -23.64 -1.62 -20.49
N THR A 100 -24.74 -0.87 -20.34
CA THR A 100 -26.00 -1.38 -19.82
C THR A 100 -27.16 -1.02 -20.75
N PRO A 101 -28.28 -1.77 -20.76
CA PRO A 101 -29.43 -1.44 -21.61
C PRO A 101 -30.01 -0.03 -21.38
N GLU A 102 -29.82 0.53 -20.18
CA GLU A 102 -30.21 1.91 -19.82
C GLU A 102 -29.33 2.99 -20.45
N ALA A 103 -28.22 2.62 -21.09
CA ALA A 103 -27.23 3.52 -21.66
C ALA A 103 -27.07 3.28 -23.19
N PRO A 104 -28.03 3.66 -24.03
CA PRO A 104 -27.95 3.42 -25.48
C PRO A 104 -26.77 4.13 -26.15
N ARG A 105 -26.26 5.20 -25.53
CA ARG A 105 -25.14 6.02 -26.03
C ARG A 105 -23.87 5.82 -25.21
N TRP A 106 -23.75 4.68 -24.52
CA TRP A 106 -22.58 4.39 -23.70
C TRP A 106 -21.28 4.47 -24.51
N ASN A 107 -20.38 5.36 -24.09
CA ASN A 107 -19.05 5.56 -24.66
C ASN A 107 -17.96 5.35 -23.60
N GLY A 108 -18.28 4.55 -22.58
CA GLY A 108 -17.40 4.27 -21.46
C GLY A 108 -16.20 3.37 -21.82
N PRO A 109 -15.43 2.95 -20.81
CA PRO A 109 -15.73 3.04 -19.39
C PRO A 109 -15.43 4.44 -18.80
N TYR A 110 -16.40 5.01 -18.08
CA TYR A 110 -16.26 6.29 -17.36
C TYR A 110 -15.36 6.16 -16.12
N LEU A 111 -15.25 4.94 -15.56
CA LEU A 111 -14.28 4.59 -14.53
C LEU A 111 -13.30 3.55 -15.03
N LYS A 112 -12.00 3.86 -14.93
CA LYS A 112 -10.91 3.03 -15.47
C LYS A 112 -10.88 1.58 -14.95
N LYS A 113 -11.39 1.31 -13.74
CA LYS A 113 -11.32 -0.02 -13.11
C LYS A 113 -12.54 -0.25 -12.22
N ALA A 114 -13.16 -1.43 -12.34
CA ALA A 114 -14.25 -1.88 -11.46
C ALA A 114 -13.89 -1.82 -9.97
N LYS A 115 -12.62 -2.07 -9.62
CA LYS A 115 -12.13 -1.98 -8.24
C LYS A 115 -12.29 -0.59 -7.62
N ASN A 116 -12.41 0.47 -8.42
CA ASN A 116 -12.63 1.83 -7.94
C ASN A 116 -14.07 2.04 -7.43
N LEU A 117 -14.94 1.04 -7.61
CA LEU A 117 -16.26 0.99 -6.98
C LEU A 117 -16.20 0.41 -5.56
N LEU A 118 -15.02 -0.02 -5.09
CA LEU A 118 -14.80 -0.47 -3.72
C LEU A 118 -14.06 0.60 -2.93
N ASP A 119 -14.54 0.89 -1.74
CA ASP A 119 -13.91 1.79 -0.79
C ASP A 119 -12.61 1.19 -0.21
N PRO A 120 -11.81 1.98 0.53
CA PRO A 120 -10.55 1.51 1.14
C PRO A 120 -10.68 0.46 2.26
N TRP A 121 -11.92 0.09 2.61
CA TRP A 121 -12.25 -1.02 3.51
C TRP A 121 -12.77 -2.25 2.75
N GLY A 122 -12.76 -2.20 1.41
CA GLY A 122 -13.13 -3.31 0.53
C GLY A 122 -14.65 -3.46 0.33
N ARG A 123 -15.44 -2.45 0.70
CA ARG A 123 -16.91 -2.47 0.57
C ARG A 123 -17.33 -1.69 -0.68
N PRO A 124 -18.40 -2.09 -1.37
CA PRO A 124 -18.91 -1.29 -2.49
C PRO A 124 -19.38 0.09 -2.01
N TYR A 125 -19.12 1.11 -2.82
CA TYR A 125 -19.76 2.41 -2.65
C TYR A 125 -21.27 2.28 -2.78
N GLN A 126 -21.99 3.02 -1.95
CA GLN A 126 -23.43 3.11 -2.02
C GLN A 126 -23.82 4.22 -2.98
N TYR A 127 -24.86 3.96 -3.75
CA TYR A 127 -25.41 4.87 -4.73
C TYR A 127 -26.92 4.91 -4.59
N ASN A 128 -27.48 6.11 -4.60
CA ASN A 128 -28.92 6.33 -4.59
C ASN A 128 -29.29 7.39 -5.62
N TYR A 129 -30.31 7.10 -6.43
CA TYR A 129 -30.90 8.03 -7.38
C TYR A 129 -32.35 7.62 -7.70
N PRO A 130 -33.32 8.55 -7.65
CA PRO A 130 -33.18 9.91 -7.14
C PRO A 130 -32.95 9.93 -5.62
N GLY A 131 -32.00 10.74 -5.18
CA GLY A 131 -31.74 11.00 -3.76
C GLY A 131 -32.76 11.97 -3.17
N SER A 132 -32.50 12.39 -1.93
CA SER A 132 -33.44 13.16 -1.10
C SER A 132 -33.91 14.47 -1.75
N ASN A 133 -33.02 15.11 -2.51
CA ASN A 133 -33.26 16.39 -3.20
C ASN A 133 -33.44 16.22 -4.72
N GLY A 134 -33.62 14.98 -5.21
CA GLY A 134 -33.64 14.67 -6.64
C GLY A 134 -32.25 14.57 -7.29
N GLU A 135 -31.20 14.84 -6.53
CA GLU A 135 -29.80 14.66 -6.94
C GLU A 135 -29.34 13.21 -6.71
N TYR A 136 -28.21 12.81 -7.30
CA TYR A 136 -27.59 11.54 -6.98
C TYR A 136 -26.82 11.63 -5.67
N GLU A 137 -26.77 10.54 -4.91
CA GLU A 137 -25.97 10.44 -3.69
C GLU A 137 -24.98 9.28 -3.82
N VAL A 138 -23.71 9.53 -3.54
CA VAL A 138 -22.65 8.50 -3.47
C VAL A 138 -21.91 8.60 -2.15
N TYR A 139 -21.81 7.49 -1.42
CA TYR A 139 -21.13 7.48 -0.12
C TYR A 139 -20.50 6.13 0.22
N SER A 140 -19.51 6.14 1.12
CA SER A 140 -18.92 4.93 1.72
C SER A 140 -19.48 4.73 3.13
N LEU A 141 -19.61 3.47 3.55
CA LEU A 141 -20.00 3.09 4.91
C LEU A 141 -18.83 3.17 5.91
N GLY A 142 -17.62 3.49 5.42
CA GLY A 142 -16.44 3.67 6.24
C GLY A 142 -15.96 2.38 6.95
N PRO A 143 -15.11 2.53 7.98
CA PRO A 143 -14.56 1.41 8.72
C PRO A 143 -15.63 0.55 9.40
N THR A 144 -16.67 1.20 9.94
CA THR A 144 -17.70 0.56 10.76
C THR A 144 -18.76 -0.15 9.92
N GLY A 145 -18.90 0.21 8.64
CA GLY A 145 -19.93 -0.39 7.79
C GLY A 145 -21.34 0.09 8.06
N LYS A 146 -21.50 1.14 8.87
CA LYS A 146 -22.79 1.76 9.16
C LYS A 146 -22.81 3.12 8.49
N SER A 147 -23.89 3.44 7.78
CA SER A 147 -24.10 4.77 7.23
C SER A 147 -24.21 5.74 8.41
N THR A 148 -23.13 6.47 8.71
CA THR A 148 -23.30 7.69 9.51
C THR A 148 -24.04 8.63 8.59
N THR A 149 -25.31 8.90 8.88
CA THR A 149 -26.14 9.88 8.17
C THR A 149 -25.53 11.28 8.34
N ALA A 150 -24.46 11.54 7.63
CA ALA A 150 -23.83 12.82 7.39
C ALA A 150 -23.51 12.79 5.90
N SER A 151 -24.59 12.82 5.13
CA SER A 151 -24.59 12.83 3.68
C SER A 151 -23.62 13.89 3.20
N ALA A 152 -22.67 13.47 2.38
CA ALA A 152 -21.99 14.36 1.45
C ALA A 152 -23.05 14.86 0.47
N ALA A 153 -23.81 15.88 0.89
CA ALA A 153 -24.47 16.74 -0.07
C ALA A 153 -23.38 17.23 -1.02
N PRO A 154 -23.60 17.22 -2.35
CA PRO A 154 -22.72 17.97 -3.23
C PRO A 154 -22.77 19.41 -2.72
N SER A 155 -21.63 19.93 -2.27
CA SER A 155 -21.49 21.35 -2.04
C SER A 155 -21.59 22.01 -3.40
N SER A 156 -22.82 22.27 -3.85
CA SER A 156 -23.11 23.03 -5.04
C SER A 156 -22.41 24.37 -4.85
N PHE A 157 -21.31 24.56 -5.59
CA PHE A 157 -20.60 25.82 -5.70
C PHE A 157 -21.59 26.84 -6.27
N ARG A 158 -22.28 27.57 -5.39
CA ARG A 158 -23.20 28.64 -5.75
C ARG A 158 -22.37 29.86 -6.14
N SER A 159 -22.02 29.95 -7.41
CA SER A 159 -21.59 31.20 -8.03
C SER A 159 -22.76 32.19 -7.96
N SER A 160 -22.71 33.11 -7.01
CA SER A 160 -23.54 34.31 -6.99
C SER A 160 -22.86 35.36 -7.85
N GLY A 161 -23.23 35.42 -9.13
CA GLY A 161 -22.92 36.55 -10.00
C GLY A 161 -24.19 37.35 -10.25
N SER A 162 -24.28 38.52 -9.61
CA SER A 162 -25.14 39.63 -10.05
C SER A 162 -24.42 40.44 -11.11
#